data_AF-Q86BV3-F1
#
_entry.id   AF-Q86BV3-F1
#
_cell.length_a   1.000
_cell.length_b   1.000
_cell.length_c   1.000
_cell.angle_alpha   90.00
_cell.angle_beta   90.00
_cell.angle_gamma   90.00
#
_symmetry.space_group_name_H-M   'P 1'
#
loop_
_entity.id
_entity.type
_entity.pdbx_description
1 polymer ?
#
loop_
_entity_poly.entity_id
_entity_poly.type
_entity_poly.pdbx_seq_one_letter_code
_entity_poly.pdbx_strand_id
1 'polypeptide(L)' 'FKDLFANVPAAVGLFDAVNGNDINSNEFKAHCIRVVNGLDSAIGLLSDPATLKVKLAHLVTHHKARTGVPN' A
#
# COMPACT_ATOMS: atom_id res chain seq x y z
N PHE A 1 -8.08 -4.36 2.94
CA PHE A 1 -8.05 -5.09 1.66
C PHE A 1 -9.32 -5.89 1.37
N LYS A 2 -9.83 -6.76 2.26
CA LYS A 2 -11.13 -7.46 2.03
C LYS A 2 -12.24 -6.52 1.56
N ASP A 3 -12.48 -5.45 2.32
CA ASP A 3 -13.50 -4.44 1.99
C ASP A 3 -13.20 -3.68 0.68
N LEU A 4 -11.94 -3.26 0.47
CA LEU A 4 -11.50 -2.63 -0.78
C LEU A 4 -11.79 -3.53 -2.00
N PHE A 5 -11.47 -4.81 -1.92
CA PHE A 5 -11.68 -5.76 -3.02
C PHE A 5 -13.16 -6.10 -3.23
N ALA A 6 -13.98 -6.04 -2.18
CA ALA A 6 -15.43 -6.21 -2.31
C ALA A 6 -16.07 -5.02 -3.05
N ASN A 7 -15.67 -3.78 -2.73
CA ASN A 7 -16.24 -2.57 -3.31
C ASN A 7 -15.59 -2.18 -4.65
N VAL A 8 -14.33 -2.56 -4.87
CA VAL A 8 -13.58 -2.32 -6.12
C VAL A 8 -12.92 -3.62 -6.58
N PRO A 9 -13.69 -4.59 -7.13
CA PRO A 9 -13.15 -5.89 -7.53
C PRO A 9 -12.01 -5.82 -8.55
N ALA A 10 -12.05 -4.81 -9.44
CA ALA A 10 -10.98 -4.57 -10.41
C ALA A 10 -9.62 -4.25 -9.78
N ALA A 11 -9.59 -3.82 -8.50
CA ALA A 11 -8.36 -3.53 -7.79
C ALA A 11 -7.54 -4.79 -7.47
N VAL A 12 -8.15 -5.99 -7.41
CA VAL A 12 -7.46 -7.24 -7.03
C VAL A 12 -6.26 -7.51 -7.95
N GLY A 13 -6.40 -7.30 -9.26
CA GLY A 13 -5.34 -7.51 -10.24
C GLY A 13 -4.12 -6.60 -10.06
N LEU A 14 -4.25 -5.48 -9.35
CA LEU A 14 -3.09 -4.63 -8.99
C LEU A 14 -2.14 -5.32 -8.00
N PHE A 15 -2.59 -6.41 -7.36
CA PHE A 15 -1.87 -7.13 -6.31
C PHE A 15 -1.44 -8.54 -6.72
N ASP A 16 -1.45 -8.89 -8.02
CA ASP A 16 -1.03 -10.22 -8.50
C ASP A 16 0.41 -10.56 -8.11
N ALA A 17 1.32 -9.57 -8.11
CA ALA A 17 2.72 -9.73 -7.69
C ALA A 17 2.90 -10.10 -6.21
N VAL A 18 1.83 -10.03 -5.40
CA VAL A 18 1.81 -10.39 -3.98
C VAL A 18 0.69 -11.37 -3.65
N ASN A 19 0.20 -12.11 -4.66
CA ASN A 19 -0.88 -13.09 -4.53
C ASN A 19 -2.18 -12.51 -3.93
N GLY A 20 -2.63 -11.36 -4.45
CA GLY A 20 -3.86 -10.67 -4.00
C GLY A 20 -5.15 -11.50 -4.08
N ASN A 21 -5.18 -12.55 -4.89
CA ASN A 21 -6.30 -13.49 -5.01
C ASN A 21 -6.44 -14.42 -3.78
N ASP A 22 -5.35 -14.67 -3.05
CA ASP A 22 -5.38 -15.34 -1.75
C ASP A 22 -4.80 -14.45 -0.66
N ILE A 23 -5.67 -13.68 -0.02
CA ILE A 23 -5.29 -12.76 1.05
C ILE A 23 -4.73 -13.43 2.31
N ASN A 24 -4.88 -14.75 2.45
CA ASN A 24 -4.33 -15.51 3.57
C ASN A 24 -2.95 -16.11 3.28
N SER A 25 -2.46 -15.98 2.03
CA SER A 25 -1.12 -16.38 1.61
C SER A 25 -0.03 -15.61 2.37
N ASN A 26 1.17 -16.20 2.44
CA ASN A 26 2.29 -15.57 3.13
C ASN A 26 2.76 -14.31 2.41
N GLU A 27 2.69 -14.29 1.08
CA GLU A 27 3.03 -13.17 0.21
C GLU A 27 2.12 -11.97 0.48
N PHE A 28 0.81 -12.20 0.55
CA PHE A 28 -0.15 -11.13 0.79
C PHE A 28 -0.13 -10.66 2.24
N LYS A 29 0.10 -11.56 3.20
CA LYS A 29 0.35 -11.18 4.61
C LYS A 29 1.59 -10.30 4.73
N ALA A 30 2.69 -10.68 4.08
CA ALA A 30 3.91 -9.86 4.06
C ALA A 30 3.66 -8.50 3.41
N HIS A 31 2.83 -8.42 2.36
CA HIS A 31 2.39 -7.15 1.78
C HIS A 31 1.61 -6.30 2.78
N CYS A 32 0.61 -6.88 3.46
CA CYS A 32 -0.17 -6.20 4.49
C CYS A 32 0.73 -5.62 5.59
N ILE A 33 1.74 -6.37 6.05
CA ILE A 33 2.72 -5.89 7.03
C ILE A 33 3.47 -4.67 6.49
N ARG A 34 3.94 -4.69 5.23
CA ARG A 34 4.62 -3.52 4.62
C ARG A 34 3.71 -2.29 4.55
N VAL A 35 2.42 -2.48 4.24
CA VAL A 35 1.44 -1.38 4.19
C VAL A 35 1.20 -0.79 5.58
N VAL A 36 0.95 -1.63 6.59
CA VAL A 36 0.73 -1.18 7.97
C VAL A 36 1.96 -0.46 8.53
N ASN A 37 3.17 -0.99 8.30
CA ASN A 37 4.41 -0.33 8.72
C ASN A 37 4.62 1.02 8.02
N GLY A 38 4.22 1.13 6.74
CA GLY A 38 4.27 2.38 5.99
C GLY A 38 3.33 3.45 6.56
N LEU A 39 2.12 3.04 6.94
CA LEU A 39 1.13 3.90 7.58
C LEU A 39 1.57 4.33 8.99
N ASP A 40 2.02 3.38 9.80
CA ASP A 40 2.55 3.64 11.15
C ASP A 40 3.72 4.64 11.12
N SER A 41 4.67 4.45 10.18
CA SER A 41 5.76 5.40 9.96
C SER A 41 5.25 6.81 9.62
N ALA A 42 4.20 6.92 8.80
CA ALA A 42 3.65 8.23 8.43
C ALA A 42 2.93 8.90 9.60
N ILE A 43 2.21 8.12 10.42
CA ILE A 43 1.55 8.60 11.65
C ILE A 43 2.60 9.10 12.65
N GLY A 44 3.67 8.33 12.87
CA GLY A 44 4.76 8.70 13.78
C GLY A 44 5.50 9.98 13.36
N LEU A 45 5.47 10.33 12.07
CA LEU A 45 6.10 11.54 11.53
C LEU A 45 5.15 12.75 11.48
N LEU A 46 3.91 12.66 11.97
CA LEU A 46 2.96 13.78 11.93
C LEU A 46 3.45 15.02 12.70
N SER A 47 4.32 14.84 13.70
CA SER A 47 4.95 15.94 14.45
C SER A 47 6.21 16.52 13.78
N ASP A 48 6.68 15.91 12.68
CA ASP A 48 7.81 16.41 11.88
C ASP A 48 7.40 16.50 10.39
N PRO A 49 6.73 17.59 9.99
CA PRO A 49 6.21 17.76 8.63
C PRO A 49 7.29 17.74 7.54
N ALA A 50 8.52 18.16 7.85
CA ALA A 50 9.62 18.17 6.89
C ALA A 50 10.03 16.74 6.54
N THR A 51 10.24 15.89 7.54
CA THR A 51 10.57 14.48 7.35
C THR A 51 9.39 13.70 6.75
N LEU A 52 8.16 13.99 7.20
CA LEU A 52 6.95 13.40 6.63
C LEU A 52 6.84 13.67 5.12
N LYS A 53 7.09 14.90 4.67
CA LYS A 53 7.04 15.26 3.25
C LYS A 53 8.00 14.41 2.41
N VAL A 54 9.23 14.20 2.88
CA VAL A 54 10.21 13.35 2.19
C VAL A 54 9.73 11.90 2.15
N LYS A 55 9.27 11.36 3.28
CA LYS A 55 8.72 10.00 3.37
C LYS A 55 7.55 9.78 2.40
N LEU A 56 6.61 10.72 2.34
CA LEU A 56 5.46 10.66 1.44
C LEU A 56 5.89 10.76 -0.03
N ALA A 57 6.89 11.57 -0.38
CA ALA A 57 7.42 11.63 -1.75
C ALA A 57 7.99 10.28 -2.21
N HIS A 58 8.70 9.56 -1.33
CA HIS A 58 9.13 8.19 -1.61
C HIS A 58 7.93 7.24 -1.80
N LEU A 59 6.93 7.31 -0.92
CA LEU A 59 5.74 6.47 -1.02
C LEU A 59 4.95 6.71 -2.31
N VAL A 60 4.82 7.98 -2.73
CA VAL A 60 4.22 8.37 -4.01
C VAL A 60 4.98 7.76 -5.18
N THR A 61 6.31 7.76 -5.14
CA THR A 61 7.14 7.17 -6.19
C THR A 61 6.87 5.66 -6.35
N HIS A 62 6.72 4.95 -5.24
CA HIS A 62 6.36 3.53 -5.26
C HIS A 62 4.99 3.25 -5.89
N HIS A 63 3.99 4.10 -5.64
CA HIS A 63 2.65 3.95 -6.20
C HIS A 63 2.58 4.36 -7.67
N LYS A 64 3.26 5.45 -8.07
CA LYS A 64 3.35 5.89 -9.47
C LYS A 64 4.05 4.88 -10.38
N ALA A 65 4.96 4.07 -9.83
CA ALA A 65 5.62 3.00 -10.56
C ALA A 65 4.70 1.79 -10.83
N ARG A 66 3.46 1.78 -10.33
CA ARG A 66 2.48 0.70 -10.53
C ARG A 66 1.37 1.14 -11.47
N THR A 67 1.38 0.60 -12.68
CA THR A 67 0.32 0.82 -13.67
C THR A 67 -1.04 0.43 -13.09
N GLY A 68 -2.04 1.30 -13.24
CA GLY A 68 -3.42 1.05 -12.81
C GLY A 68 -3.77 1.61 -11.42
N VAL A 69 -2.80 2.15 -10.67
CA VAL A 69 -3.10 2.97 -9.48
C VAL A 69 -3.55 4.37 -9.97
N PRO A 70 -4.76 4.85 -9.62
CA PRO A 70 -5.23 6.18 -10.02
C PRO A 70 -4.36 7.29 -9.43
N ASN A 71 -4.23 8.40 -10.15
CA ASN A 71 -3.50 9.60 -9.72
C ASN A 71 -4.34 10.51 -8.83
#